data_AF-A0A2N3F2S6-F1
#
_entry.id   AF-A0A2N3F2S6-F1
#
_cell.length_a   1.000
_cell.length_b   1.000
_cell.length_c   1.000
_cell.angle_alpha   90.00
_cell.angle_beta   90.00
_cell.angle_gamma   90.00
#
_symmetry.space_group_name_H-M   'P 1'
#
loop_
_entity.id
_entity.type
_entity.pdbx_description
1 polymer ?
#
loop_
_entity_poly.entity_id
_entity_poly.type
_entity_poly.pdbx_seq_one_letter_code
_entity_poly.pdbx_strand_id
1 'polypeptide(L)'
;MPDEMRGRWRSDTRELLDAATSRETADGRFHDVLDDPATFTDGAAGLMFAYAAFTGVVDGWLAAEYADRATRWLEAALSRVDADGVIHGVCGAPHFDREGVSAEAQAFAIMAIAASERAMRGPAV
;
A
#
# COMPACT_ATOMS: atom_id res chain seq x y z
N MET A 1 19.64 13.43 8.00
CA MET A 1 19.93 12.02 7.65
C MET A 1 21.10 11.97 6.68
N PRO A 2 22.11 11.11 6.90
CA PRO A 2 23.23 10.94 5.96
C PRO A 2 22.76 10.50 4.56
N ASP A 3 23.43 10.92 3.49
CA ASP A 3 23.06 10.55 2.10
C ASP A 3 23.07 9.05 1.85
N GLU A 4 24.04 8.35 2.44
CA GLU A 4 24.15 6.89 2.39
C GLU A 4 22.88 6.20 2.93
N MET A 5 22.32 6.72 4.02
CA MET A 5 21.11 6.20 4.65
C MET A 5 19.89 6.39 3.75
N ARG A 6 19.76 7.56 3.10
CA ARG A 6 18.69 7.81 2.11
C ARG A 6 18.82 6.87 0.91
N GLY A 7 20.03 6.69 0.41
CA GLY A 7 20.31 5.79 -0.71
C GLY A 7 19.88 4.36 -0.40
N ARG A 8 20.26 3.85 0.78
CA ARG A 8 19.88 2.52 1.25
C ARG A 8 18.36 2.37 1.36
N TRP A 9 17.67 3.27 2.07
CA TRP A 9 16.21 3.17 2.23
C TRP A 9 15.45 3.21 0.91
N ARG A 10 15.90 4.01 -0.06
CA ARG A 10 15.30 4.02 -1.41
C ARG A 10 15.49 2.68 -2.12
N SER A 11 16.69 2.09 -2.02
CA SER A 11 16.97 0.77 -2.59
C SER A 11 16.13 -0.32 -1.93
N ASP A 12 16.14 -0.38 -0.60
CA ASP A 12 15.40 -1.39 0.17
C ASP A 12 13.89 -1.28 -0.09
N THR A 13 13.35 -0.06 -0.18
CA THR A 13 11.92 0.13 -0.45
C THR A 13 11.57 -0.32 -1.86
N ARG A 14 12.42 -0.03 -2.86
CA ARG A 14 12.19 -0.49 -4.23
C ARG A 14 12.19 -2.01 -4.31
N GLU A 15 13.19 -2.65 -3.70
CA GLU A 15 13.28 -4.11 -3.64
C GLU A 15 12.07 -4.74 -2.95
N LEU A 16 11.61 -4.14 -1.84
CA LEU A 16 10.42 -4.58 -1.13
C LEU A 16 9.16 -4.48 -1.99
N LEU A 17 8.96 -3.36 -2.70
CA LEU A 17 7.79 -3.16 -3.57
C LEU A 17 7.80 -4.13 -4.77
N ASP A 18 8.96 -4.38 -5.36
CA ASP A 18 9.12 -5.37 -6.43
C ASP A 18 8.80 -6.79 -5.93
N ALA A 19 9.35 -7.17 -4.77
CA ALA A 19 9.06 -8.46 -4.15
C ALA A 19 7.58 -8.60 -3.79
N ALA A 20 6.98 -7.57 -3.20
CA ALA A 20 5.56 -7.55 -2.86
C ALA A 20 4.69 -7.69 -4.11
N THR A 21 5.01 -7.01 -5.22
CA THR A 21 4.26 -7.12 -6.48
C THR A 21 4.13 -8.58 -6.95
N SER A 22 5.16 -9.41 -6.74
CA SER A 22 5.11 -10.84 -7.10
C SER A 22 4.19 -11.70 -6.22
N ARG A 23 3.71 -11.15 -5.11
CA ARG A 23 2.84 -11.79 -4.11
C ARG A 23 1.39 -11.27 -4.15
N GLU A 24 1.08 -10.40 -5.10
CA GLU A 24 -0.26 -9.87 -5.33
C GLU A 24 -1.21 -11.01 -5.68
N THR A 25 -2.36 -11.07 -5.01
CA THR A 25 -3.44 -12.00 -5.31
C THR A 25 -4.19 -11.56 -6.57
N ALA A 26 -5.01 -12.45 -7.14
CA ALA A 26 -5.76 -12.14 -8.36
C ALA A 26 -6.75 -10.96 -8.21
N ASP A 27 -7.17 -10.66 -6.98
CA ASP A 27 -8.03 -9.52 -6.65
C ASP A 27 -7.26 -8.24 -6.27
N GLY A 28 -5.94 -8.21 -6.48
CA GLY A 28 -5.11 -7.02 -6.28
C GLY A 28 -4.75 -6.72 -4.81
N ARG A 29 -4.95 -7.69 -3.92
CA ARG A 29 -4.61 -7.61 -2.48
C ARG A 29 -3.44 -8.55 -2.16
N PHE A 30 -3.22 -8.85 -0.88
CA PHE A 30 -2.14 -9.71 -0.41
C PHE A 30 -2.67 -10.72 0.60
N HIS A 31 -1.90 -11.78 0.85
CA HIS A 31 -2.11 -12.61 2.02
C HIS A 31 -1.56 -11.90 3.27
N ASP A 32 -2.19 -12.10 4.43
CA ASP A 32 -1.79 -11.50 5.72
C ASP A 32 -0.31 -11.77 6.06
N VAL A 33 0.16 -12.96 5.68
CA VAL A 33 1.58 -13.25 5.49
C VAL A 33 1.85 -13.35 3.98
N LEU A 34 2.63 -12.40 3.45
CA LEU A 34 2.78 -12.17 2.00
C LEU A 34 3.21 -13.41 1.20
N ASP A 35 4.00 -14.31 1.80
CA ASP A 35 4.51 -15.52 1.16
C ASP A 35 3.82 -16.82 1.61
N ASP A 36 2.78 -16.73 2.45
CA ASP A 36 1.98 -17.86 2.89
C ASP A 36 0.52 -17.76 2.38
N PRO A 37 0.18 -18.45 1.29
CA PRO A 37 -1.17 -18.42 0.72
C PRO A 37 -2.22 -19.13 1.59
N ALA A 38 -1.83 -19.81 2.67
CA ALA A 38 -2.78 -20.40 3.61
C ALA A 38 -3.40 -19.35 4.55
N THR A 39 -2.80 -18.16 4.65
CA THR A 39 -3.36 -17.05 5.44
C THR A 39 -4.47 -16.32 4.68
N PHE A 40 -5.34 -15.62 5.41
CA PHE A 40 -6.45 -14.88 4.81
C PHE A 40 -5.94 -13.71 3.95
N THR A 41 -6.77 -13.23 3.02
CA THR A 41 -6.41 -12.08 2.18
C THR A 41 -6.65 -10.76 2.92
N ASP A 42 -5.62 -9.92 2.99
CA ASP A 42 -5.57 -8.61 3.62
C ASP A 42 -5.33 -7.49 2.59
N GLY A 43 -6.10 -6.41 2.70
CA GLY A 43 -5.90 -5.18 1.94
C GLY A 43 -4.98 -4.15 2.62
N ALA A 44 -4.70 -4.27 3.92
CA ALA A 44 -3.97 -3.26 4.68
C ALA A 44 -2.51 -3.12 4.23
N ALA A 45 -1.82 -4.24 3.96
CA ALA A 45 -0.47 -4.22 3.40
C ALA A 45 -0.42 -3.43 2.07
N GLY A 46 -1.39 -3.68 1.18
CA GLY A 46 -1.50 -3.01 -0.11
C GLY A 46 -1.66 -1.50 0.00
N LEU A 47 -2.39 -1.00 1.00
CA LEU A 47 -2.54 0.43 1.26
C LEU A 47 -1.20 1.10 1.60
N MET A 48 -0.36 0.46 2.43
CA MET A 48 0.96 1.00 2.77
C MET A 48 1.96 0.90 1.61
N PHE A 49 1.88 -0.16 0.81
CA PHE A 49 2.67 -0.25 -0.43
C PHE A 49 2.26 0.84 -1.42
N ALA A 50 0.96 1.09 -1.57
CA ALA A 50 0.46 2.17 -2.41
C ALA A 50 0.94 3.54 -1.93
N TYR A 51 0.84 3.83 -0.61
CA TYR A 51 1.36 5.06 -0.03
C TYR A 51 2.86 5.26 -0.31
N ALA A 52 3.68 4.23 -0.09
CA ALA A 52 5.12 4.30 -0.32
C ALA A 52 5.46 4.51 -1.80
N ALA A 53 4.77 3.81 -2.69
CA ALA A 53 4.95 3.90 -4.14
C ALA A 53 4.54 5.28 -4.67
N PHE A 54 3.35 5.78 -4.34
CA PHE A 54 2.92 7.13 -4.74
C PHE A 54 3.87 8.20 -4.24
N THR A 55 4.26 8.12 -2.95
CA THR A 55 5.21 9.07 -2.37
C THR A 55 6.56 9.01 -3.08
N GLY A 56 7.05 7.82 -3.40
CA GLY A 56 8.33 7.67 -4.09
C GLY A 56 8.34 8.18 -5.51
N VAL A 57 7.22 8.06 -6.22
CA VAL A 57 7.03 8.66 -7.55
C VAL A 57 6.98 10.18 -7.47
N VAL A 58 6.17 10.74 -6.56
CA VAL A 58 6.04 12.19 -6.36
C VAL A 58 7.37 12.83 -5.97
N ASP A 59 8.11 12.18 -5.08
CA ASP A 59 9.39 12.68 -4.58
C ASP A 59 10.56 12.36 -5.55
N GLY A 60 10.28 11.76 -6.70
CA GLY A 60 11.22 11.57 -7.81
C GLY A 60 12.30 10.51 -7.59
N TRP A 61 12.09 9.53 -6.71
CA TRP A 61 13.04 8.44 -6.47
C TRP A 61 12.56 7.05 -6.87
N LEU A 62 11.27 6.90 -7.21
CA LEU A 62 10.73 5.75 -7.93
C LEU A 62 10.31 6.16 -9.35
N ALA A 63 10.33 5.19 -10.27
CA ALA A 63 9.83 5.37 -11.63
C ALA A 63 8.29 5.44 -11.64
N ALA A 64 7.72 6.13 -12.63
CA ALA A 64 6.27 6.36 -12.72
C ALA A 64 5.43 5.06 -12.74
N GLU A 65 5.97 3.96 -13.24
CA GLU A 65 5.31 2.63 -13.27
C GLU A 65 4.91 2.11 -11.87
N TYR A 66 5.56 2.60 -10.80
CA TYR A 66 5.18 2.25 -9.43
C TYR A 66 3.81 2.84 -9.06
N ALA A 67 3.42 3.96 -9.66
CA ALA A 67 2.09 4.55 -9.44
C ALA A 67 0.97 3.69 -10.05
N ASP A 68 1.22 2.97 -11.15
CA ASP A 68 0.24 2.05 -11.73
C ASP A 68 -0.01 0.86 -10.79
N ARG A 69 1.05 0.32 -10.19
CA ARG A 69 0.94 -0.74 -9.17
C ARG A 69 0.20 -0.23 -7.93
N ALA A 70 0.58 0.95 -7.45
CA ALA A 70 -0.04 1.60 -6.30
C ALA A 70 -1.55 1.85 -6.51
N THR A 71 -1.94 2.28 -7.71
CA THR A 71 -3.34 2.51 -8.08
C THR A 71 -4.14 1.23 -7.94
N ARG A 72 -3.64 0.10 -8.47
CA ARG A 72 -4.31 -1.20 -8.36
C ARG A 72 -4.49 -1.64 -6.92
N TRP A 73 -3.46 -1.54 -6.08
CA TRP A 73 -3.56 -1.93 -4.66
C TRP A 73 -4.51 -1.03 -3.87
N LEU A 74 -4.48 0.28 -4.13
CA LEU A 74 -5.39 1.24 -3.51
C LEU A 74 -6.85 0.94 -3.91
N GLU A 75 -7.13 0.80 -5.20
CA GLU A 75 -8.48 0.49 -5.69
C GLU A 75 -9.00 -0.84 -5.16
N ALA A 76 -8.16 -1.88 -5.10
CA ALA A 76 -8.52 -3.18 -4.55
C ALA A 76 -8.98 -3.07 -3.09
N ALA A 77 -8.25 -2.32 -2.25
CA ALA A 77 -8.61 -2.08 -0.86
C ALA A 77 -9.86 -1.19 -0.74
N LEU A 78 -9.93 -0.09 -1.49
CA LEU A 78 -11.07 0.85 -1.44
C LEU A 78 -12.37 0.25 -1.96
N SER A 79 -12.31 -0.77 -2.82
CA SER A 79 -13.49 -1.54 -3.26
C SER A 79 -14.23 -2.26 -2.11
N ARG A 80 -13.60 -2.33 -0.93
CA ARG A 80 -14.14 -2.94 0.30
C ARG A 80 -14.65 -1.93 1.33
N VAL A 81 -14.72 -0.65 0.98
CA VAL A 81 -15.30 0.38 1.84
C VAL A 81 -16.82 0.28 1.77
N ASP A 82 -17.46 0.18 2.93
CA ASP A 82 -18.92 0.13 3.03
C ASP A 82 -19.57 1.53 3.00
N ALA A 83 -20.90 1.57 3.15
CA ALA A 83 -21.67 2.81 3.12
C ALA A 83 -21.37 3.76 4.30
N ASP A 84 -20.82 3.25 5.39
CA ASP A 84 -20.43 4.02 6.58
C ASP A 84 -18.97 4.52 6.47
N GLY A 85 -18.28 4.21 5.38
CA GLY A 85 -16.87 4.55 5.18
C GLY A 85 -15.91 3.59 5.90
N VAL A 86 -16.39 2.41 6.31
CA VAL A 86 -15.56 1.40 6.98
C VAL A 86 -14.92 0.49 5.96
N ILE A 87 -13.59 0.36 6.00
CA ILE A 87 -12.87 -0.58 5.15
C ILE A 87 -12.88 -2.00 5.73
N HIS A 88 -13.34 -2.96 4.92
CA HIS A 88 -13.37 -4.39 5.26
C HIS A 88 -12.35 -5.18 4.43
N GLY A 89 -12.24 -6.50 4.65
CA GLY A 89 -11.27 -7.32 3.91
C GLY A 89 -9.83 -6.99 4.26
N VAL A 90 -9.61 -6.55 5.51
CA VAL A 90 -8.31 -6.17 6.07
C VAL A 90 -8.04 -6.93 7.37
N CYS A 91 -6.80 -6.97 7.82
CA CYS A 91 -6.44 -7.54 9.13
C CYS A 91 -7.06 -6.71 10.28
N GLY A 92 -7.73 -7.41 11.19
CA GLY A 92 -8.46 -6.82 12.30
C GLY A 92 -7.59 -6.57 13.53
N ALA A 93 -7.74 -5.40 14.15
CA ALA A 93 -7.10 -5.10 15.43
C ALA A 93 -7.79 -5.88 16.58
N PRO A 94 -7.09 -6.18 17.69
CA PRO A 94 -5.71 -5.80 18.01
C PRO A 94 -4.66 -6.85 17.65
N HIS A 95 -5.07 -8.01 17.13
CA HIS A 95 -4.17 -9.16 16.95
C HIS A 95 -3.65 -9.31 15.51
N PHE A 96 -4.37 -8.76 14.53
CA PHE A 96 -4.04 -8.84 13.11
C PHE A 96 -3.87 -10.28 12.63
N ASP A 97 -4.61 -11.22 13.24
CA ASP A 97 -4.53 -12.67 12.97
C ASP A 97 -5.78 -13.21 12.25
N ARG A 98 -6.69 -12.31 11.87
CA ARG A 98 -7.95 -12.62 11.18
C ARG A 98 -8.45 -11.40 10.43
N GLU A 99 -9.33 -11.64 9.45
CA GLU A 99 -10.07 -10.58 8.77
C GLU A 99 -10.98 -9.82 9.76
N GLY A 100 -11.05 -8.51 9.61
CA GLY A 100 -11.90 -7.62 10.40
C GLY A 100 -11.75 -6.18 9.96
N VAL A 101 -11.73 -5.27 10.94
CA VAL A 101 -11.51 -3.84 10.76
C VAL A 101 -10.44 -3.36 11.73
N SER A 102 -9.68 -2.32 11.36
CA SER A 102 -8.64 -1.75 12.20
C SER A 102 -8.51 -0.23 11.98
N ALA A 103 -8.08 0.48 13.01
CA ALA A 103 -7.81 1.91 12.91
C ALA A 103 -6.59 2.17 12.00
N GLU A 104 -5.65 1.23 12.00
CA GLU A 104 -4.46 1.18 11.16
C GLU A 104 -4.83 1.14 9.68
N ALA A 105 -5.68 0.19 9.27
CA ALA A 105 -6.13 0.10 7.87
C ALA A 105 -6.82 1.39 7.40
N GLN A 106 -7.63 2.02 8.27
CA GLN A 106 -8.27 3.30 7.97
C GLN A 106 -7.25 4.43 7.79
N ALA A 107 -6.27 4.53 8.68
CA ALA A 107 -5.20 5.51 8.57
C ALA A 107 -4.36 5.29 7.30
N PHE A 108 -4.06 4.03 6.96
CA PHE A 108 -3.32 3.67 5.75
C PHE A 108 -4.09 4.08 4.49
N ALA A 109 -5.41 3.87 4.47
CA ALA A 109 -6.26 4.31 3.37
C ALA A 109 -6.19 5.83 3.17
N ILE A 110 -6.34 6.61 4.25
CA ILE A 110 -6.26 8.07 4.19
C ILE A 110 -4.89 8.54 3.67
N MET A 111 -3.81 7.94 4.16
CA MET A 111 -2.45 8.26 3.70
C MET A 111 -2.26 7.94 2.21
N ALA A 112 -2.70 6.75 1.77
CA ALA A 112 -2.57 6.32 0.39
C ALA A 112 -3.41 7.18 -0.57
N ILE A 113 -4.64 7.54 -0.18
CA ILE A 113 -5.50 8.48 -0.92
C ILE A 113 -4.79 9.82 -1.08
N ALA A 114 -4.30 10.41 0.02
CA ALA A 114 -3.62 11.69 -0.04
C ALA A 114 -2.35 11.66 -0.91
N ALA A 115 -1.58 10.56 -0.84
CA ALA A 115 -0.41 10.38 -1.71
C ALA A 115 -0.80 10.21 -3.19
N SER A 116 -1.88 9.48 -3.48
CA SER A 116 -2.42 9.34 -4.84
C SER A 116 -2.86 10.70 -5.40
N GLU A 117 -3.56 11.52 -4.62
CA GLU A 117 -3.93 12.87 -5.03
C GLU A 117 -2.72 13.76 -5.33
N ARG A 118 -1.66 13.67 -4.51
CA ARG A 118 -0.39 14.37 -4.78
C ARG A 118 0.23 13.89 -6.09
N ALA A 119 0.21 12.59 -6.36
CA ALA A 119 0.73 12.02 -7.61
C ALA A 119 -0.06 12.50 -8.84
N MET A 120 -1.39 12.57 -8.74
CA MET A 120 -2.25 13.04 -9.83
C MET A 120 -2.11 14.54 -10.12
N ARG A 121 -1.84 15.36 -9.10
CA ARG A 121 -1.66 16.82 -9.26
C ARG A 121 -0.31 17.20 -9.88
N GLY A 122 0.66 16.29 -9.87
CA GLY A 122 2.05 16.58 -10.24
C GLY A 122 2.75 17.48 -9.20
N PRO A 123 4.06 17.74 -9.37
CA PRO A 123 4.79 18.63 -8.47
C PRO A 123 4.18 20.04 -8.49
N ALA A 124 3.96 20.63 -7.31
CA ALA A 124 3.59 22.04 -7.20
C ALA A 124 4.72 22.88 -7.84
N VAL A 125 4.37 23.57 -8.92
CA VAL A 125 5.25 24.52 -9.64
C VAL A 125 5.61 25.69 -8.74
#